data_AF-A0A447JKT6-F1
#
_entry.id   AF-A0A447JKT6-F1
#
_cell.length_a   1.000
_cell.length_b   1.000
_cell.length_c   1.000
_cell.angle_alpha   90.00
_cell.angle_beta   90.00
_cell.angle_gamma   90.00
#
_symmetry.space_group_name_H-M   'P 1'
#
loop_
_entity.id
_entity.type
_entity.pdbx_description
1 polymer ?
#
loop_
_entity_poly.entity_id
_entity_poly.type
_entity_poly.pdbx_seq_one_letter_code
_entity_poly.pdbx_strand_id
1 'polypeptide(L)'
;MMLHLTVGMLIDQRAILRRLAELQYTRNDQAFQRGTFRVRGEVIDIFPAESDDIALRVELFDEEVERLSLFDPLTGQVESTVPRYTIYPKTHYVTPRERILQAMEEIKDELADRRKVLLANNKLLEEQRLSQRTQFDLEMMNELGYCSGIENYSRFLSGRGPGEPPPTLFDYLPADGLLVVDESHVTIPQIGGMYRGDRAAQRDAGRVWLPSAFGAG
;
A
#
# COMPACT_ATOMS: atom_id res chain seq x y z
N MET A 1 -2.50 -8.52 -4.26
CA MET A 1 -2.48 -8.34 -5.73
C MET A 1 -1.04 -8.40 -6.20
N MET A 2 -0.74 -9.09 -7.30
CA MET A 2 0.62 -9.19 -7.89
C MET A 2 0.50 -9.21 -9.43
N LEU A 3 1.59 -8.93 -10.13
CA LEU A 3 1.70 -9.15 -11.58
C LEU A 3 2.76 -10.22 -11.83
N HIS A 4 2.31 -11.38 -12.30
CA HIS A 4 3.19 -12.46 -12.72
C HIS A 4 3.36 -12.38 -14.23
N LEU A 5 4.61 -12.38 -14.68
CA LEU A 5 4.99 -12.45 -16.09
C LEU A 5 5.82 -13.70 -16.31
N THR A 6 5.54 -14.42 -17.39
CA THR A 6 6.30 -15.60 -17.82
C THR A 6 6.53 -15.47 -19.32
N VAL A 7 7.70 -15.86 -19.81
CA VAL A 7 7.98 -15.92 -21.24
C VAL A 7 6.98 -16.87 -21.92
N GLY A 8 6.40 -16.46 -23.04
CA GLY A 8 5.33 -17.16 -23.74
C GLY A 8 3.92 -16.90 -23.19
N MET A 9 3.76 -16.03 -22.20
CA MET A 9 2.45 -15.64 -21.69
C MET A 9 1.73 -14.75 -22.71
N LEU A 10 0.49 -15.13 -23.06
CA LEU A 10 -0.40 -14.30 -23.86
C LEU A 10 -1.00 -13.18 -23.00
N ILE A 11 -0.52 -11.96 -23.19
CA ILE A 11 -0.97 -10.76 -22.50
C ILE A 11 -0.64 -9.52 -23.33
N ASP A 12 -1.62 -8.64 -23.52
CA ASP A 12 -1.41 -7.40 -24.26
C ASP A 12 -0.70 -6.35 -23.39
N GLN A 13 -0.08 -5.37 -24.05
CA GLN A 13 0.58 -4.27 -23.37
C GLN A 13 -0.38 -3.53 -22.41
N ARG A 14 -1.62 -3.29 -22.83
CA ARG A 14 -2.58 -2.50 -22.03
C ARG A 14 -2.97 -3.19 -20.73
N ALA A 15 -3.08 -4.53 -20.70
CA ALA A 15 -3.33 -5.29 -19.48
C ALA A 15 -2.16 -5.16 -18.50
N ILE A 16 -0.91 -5.24 -18.98
CA ILE A 16 0.28 -5.03 -18.15
C ILE A 16 0.25 -3.62 -17.53
N LEU A 17 0.02 -2.58 -18.34
CA LEU A 17 0.01 -1.21 -17.85
C LEU A 17 -1.11 -0.95 -16.83
N ARG A 18 -2.31 -1.50 -17.09
CA ARG A 18 -3.43 -1.42 -16.14
C ARG A 18 -3.08 -2.10 -14.82
N ARG A 19 -2.47 -3.29 -14.88
CA ARG A 19 -2.07 -4.02 -13.68
C ARG A 19 -0.97 -3.30 -12.91
N LEU A 20 -0.01 -2.68 -13.58
CA LEU A 20 1.01 -1.84 -12.93
C LEU A 20 0.37 -0.63 -12.22
N ALA A 21 -0.62 0.02 -12.84
CA ALA A 21 -1.36 1.11 -12.21
C ALA A 21 -2.13 0.64 -10.97
N GLU A 22 -2.77 -0.53 -11.01
CA GLU A 22 -3.41 -1.16 -9.85
C GLU A 22 -2.43 -1.48 -8.71
N LEU A 23 -1.19 -1.83 -9.07
CA LEU A 23 -0.07 -2.01 -8.14
C LEU A 23 0.56 -0.68 -7.68
N GLN A 24 -0.05 0.45 -8.05
CA GLN A 24 0.36 1.83 -7.73
C GLN A 24 1.70 2.27 -8.34
N TYR A 25 2.13 1.63 -9.44
CA TYR A 25 3.26 2.13 -10.21
C TYR A 25 2.83 3.33 -11.04
N THR A 26 3.72 4.32 -11.15
CA THR A 26 3.47 5.51 -11.96
C THR A 26 4.24 5.42 -13.27
N ARG A 27 3.58 5.79 -14.38
CA ARG A 27 4.28 5.94 -15.67
C ARG A 27 5.19 7.15 -15.60
N ASN A 28 6.48 6.97 -15.87
CA ASN A 28 7.44 8.07 -15.95
C ASN A 28 8.50 7.79 -17.03
N ASP A 29 8.28 8.37 -18.21
CA ASP A 29 9.17 8.17 -19.36
C ASP A 29 10.48 8.97 -19.25
N GLN A 30 10.52 10.02 -18.39
CA GLN A 30 11.67 10.91 -18.22
C GLN A 30 12.60 10.47 -17.07
N ALA A 31 12.04 10.25 -15.89
CA ALA A 31 12.78 9.86 -14.69
C ALA A 31 12.43 8.43 -14.30
N PHE A 32 13.31 7.49 -14.67
CA PHE A 32 13.14 6.08 -14.37
C PHE A 32 13.69 5.76 -12.98
N GLN A 33 12.79 5.62 -12.02
CA GLN A 33 13.09 5.41 -10.60
C GLN A 33 12.21 4.29 -10.03
N ARG A 34 12.51 3.81 -8.82
CA ARG A 34 11.76 2.72 -8.17
C ARG A 34 10.26 3.02 -8.10
N GLY A 35 9.45 1.99 -8.35
CA GLY A 35 7.99 2.10 -8.37
C GLY A 35 7.45 2.87 -9.59
N THR A 36 8.23 2.97 -10.66
CA THR A 36 7.80 3.55 -11.95
C THR A 36 7.98 2.57 -13.10
N PHE A 37 7.29 2.84 -14.20
CA PHE A 37 7.51 2.16 -15.47
C PHE A 37 7.53 3.15 -16.63
N ARG A 38 8.13 2.75 -17.75
CA ARG A 38 8.15 3.51 -19.01
C ARG A 38 7.89 2.58 -20.18
N VAL A 39 7.38 3.14 -21.27
CA VAL A 39 7.00 2.35 -22.46
C VAL A 39 7.71 2.89 -23.69
N ARG A 40 8.38 2.01 -24.44
CA ARG A 40 9.12 2.32 -25.67
C ARG A 40 8.75 1.31 -26.75
N GLY A 41 7.71 1.60 -27.53
CA GLY A 41 7.17 0.65 -28.51
C GLY A 41 6.61 -0.58 -27.79
N GLU A 42 7.15 -1.76 -28.10
CA GLU A 42 6.75 -3.05 -27.50
C GLU A 42 7.55 -3.39 -26.23
N VAL A 43 8.46 -2.51 -25.83
CA VAL A 43 9.28 -2.66 -24.63
C VAL A 43 8.68 -1.90 -23.46
N ILE A 44 8.47 -2.60 -22.35
CA ILE A 44 8.05 -2.02 -21.07
C ILE A 44 9.20 -2.21 -20.09
N ASP A 45 9.81 -1.09 -19.67
CA ASP A 45 10.78 -1.11 -18.58
C ASP A 45 10.04 -0.79 -17.27
N ILE A 46 10.20 -1.64 -16.26
CA ILE A 46 9.58 -1.54 -14.95
C ILE A 46 10.69 -1.52 -13.93
N PHE A 47 10.71 -0.53 -13.02
CA PHE A 47 11.63 -0.52 -11.89
C PHE A 47 10.86 -0.98 -10.65
N PRO A 48 11.02 -2.24 -10.19
CA PRO A 48 10.29 -2.78 -9.06
C PRO A 48 10.51 -1.95 -7.78
N ALA A 49 9.51 -1.88 -6.91
CA ALA A 49 9.56 -1.05 -5.71
C ALA A 49 10.45 -1.67 -4.62
N GLU A 50 10.51 -3.00 -4.61
CA GLU A 50 11.32 -3.85 -3.74
C GLU A 50 12.77 -4.00 -4.20
N SER A 51 13.08 -3.61 -5.44
CA SER A 51 14.41 -3.79 -6.03
C SER A 51 15.30 -2.59 -5.72
N ASP A 52 16.56 -2.85 -5.37
CA ASP A 52 17.50 -1.79 -5.04
C ASP A 52 18.18 -1.16 -6.27
N ASP A 53 18.55 -2.01 -7.22
CA ASP A 53 19.49 -1.70 -8.30
C ASP A 53 19.12 -2.38 -9.63
N ILE A 54 18.15 -3.30 -9.64
CA ILE A 54 17.79 -4.06 -10.85
C ILE A 54 16.39 -3.65 -11.33
N ALA A 55 16.26 -3.37 -12.62
CA ALA A 55 14.98 -3.17 -13.29
C ALA A 55 14.64 -4.36 -14.20
N LEU A 56 13.34 -4.53 -14.48
CA LEU A 56 12.82 -5.53 -15.39
C LEU A 56 12.49 -4.87 -16.73
N ARG A 57 13.01 -5.45 -17.81
CA ARG A 57 12.58 -5.18 -19.19
C ARG A 57 11.69 -6.31 -19.67
N VAL A 58 10.48 -5.94 -20.10
CA VAL A 58 9.51 -6.84 -20.73
C VAL A 58 9.46 -6.48 -22.22
N GLU A 59 9.86 -7.40 -23.07
CA GLU A 59 9.75 -7.28 -24.51
C GLU A 59 8.55 -8.12 -24.96
N LEU A 60 7.60 -7.47 -25.61
CA LEU A 60 6.43 -8.10 -26.19
C LEU A 60 6.64 -8.30 -27.69
N PHE A 61 6.00 -9.33 -28.23
CA PHE A 61 5.80 -9.52 -29.66
C PHE A 61 4.30 -9.77 -29.88
N ASP A 62 3.61 -8.83 -30.53
CA ASP A 62 2.15 -8.77 -30.60
C ASP A 62 1.48 -8.84 -29.20
N GLU A 63 0.85 -9.96 -28.86
CA GLU A 63 0.17 -10.21 -27.58
C GLU A 63 0.90 -11.26 -26.72
N GLU A 64 2.20 -11.47 -26.94
CA GLU A 64 3.00 -12.47 -26.24
C GLU A 64 4.23 -11.85 -25.56
N VAL A 65 4.54 -12.30 -24.35
CA VAL A 65 5.82 -11.99 -23.69
C VAL A 65 6.95 -12.77 -24.35
N GLU A 66 7.70 -12.11 -25.24
CA GLU A 66 8.83 -12.71 -25.94
C GLU A 66 10.04 -12.88 -25.02
N ARG A 67 10.35 -11.85 -24.20
CA ARG A 67 11.54 -11.87 -23.35
C ARG A 67 11.38 -11.05 -22.08
N LEU A 68 11.96 -11.57 -21.00
CA LEU A 68 12.15 -10.87 -19.73
C LEU A 68 13.65 -10.75 -19.44
N SER A 69 14.13 -9.53 -19.27
CA SER A 69 15.54 -9.24 -18.98
C SER A 69 15.68 -8.39 -17.71
N LEU A 70 16.63 -8.75 -16.85
CA LEU A 70 17.04 -7.93 -15.72
C LEU A 70 18.20 -7.05 -16.14
N PHE A 71 18.13 -5.76 -15.82
CA PHE A 71 19.12 -4.78 -16.25
C PHE A 71 19.33 -3.67 -15.23
N ASP A 72 20.52 -3.07 -15.24
CA ASP A 72 20.85 -1.90 -14.44
C ASP A 72 20.11 -0.65 -15.00
N PRO A 73 19.23 0.01 -14.23
CA PRO A 73 18.44 1.14 -14.68
C PRO A 73 19.26 2.41 -14.97
N LEU A 74 20.47 2.53 -14.43
CA LEU A 74 21.39 3.65 -14.63
C LEU A 74 22.22 3.48 -15.91
N THR A 75 22.83 2.30 -16.07
CA THR A 75 23.74 2.04 -17.21
C THR A 75 23.02 1.46 -18.42
N GLY A 76 21.87 0.82 -18.23
CA GLY A 76 21.15 0.07 -19.26
C GLY A 76 21.75 -1.31 -19.57
N GLN A 77 22.78 -1.73 -18.85
CA GLN A 77 23.43 -3.02 -19.07
C GLN A 77 22.50 -4.16 -18.64
N VAL A 78 22.26 -5.10 -19.56
CA VAL A 78 21.51 -6.33 -19.25
C VAL A 78 22.40 -7.27 -18.46
N GLU A 79 21.93 -7.68 -17.29
CA GLU A 79 22.64 -8.62 -16.42
C GLU A 79 22.29 -10.08 -16.77
N SER A 80 21.00 -10.35 -16.93
CA SER A 80 20.51 -11.71 -17.18
C SER A 80 19.12 -11.71 -17.82
N THR A 81 18.73 -12.85 -18.38
CA THR A 81 17.36 -13.14 -18.78
C THR A 81 16.72 -14.11 -17.81
N VAL A 82 15.41 -13.97 -17.59
CA VAL A 82 14.67 -14.83 -16.67
C VAL A 82 13.45 -15.42 -17.36
N PRO A 83 13.05 -16.66 -17.05
CA PRO A 83 11.85 -17.26 -17.66
C PRO A 83 10.55 -16.69 -17.06
N ARG A 84 10.61 -16.14 -15.84
CA ARG A 84 9.46 -15.56 -15.14
C ARG A 84 9.91 -14.46 -14.17
N TYR A 85 9.03 -13.52 -13.90
CA TYR A 85 9.23 -12.47 -12.91
C TYR A 85 7.90 -12.12 -12.23
N THR A 86 7.94 -11.78 -10.94
CA THR A 86 6.77 -11.31 -10.20
C THR A 86 7.01 -9.88 -9.74
N ILE A 87 6.15 -8.96 -10.16
CA ILE A 87 6.15 -7.59 -9.68
C ILE A 87 5.19 -7.49 -8.49
N TYR A 88 5.71 -7.01 -7.36
CA TYR A 88 4.96 -6.75 -6.15
C TYR A 88 4.36 -5.33 -6.15
N PRO A 89 3.33 -5.05 -5.33
CA PRO A 89 2.78 -3.71 -5.21
C PRO A 89 3.82 -2.71 -4.65
N LYS A 90 3.71 -1.44 -5.06
CA LYS A 90 4.55 -0.36 -4.55
C LYS A 90 4.40 -0.09 -3.04
N THR A 91 3.25 -0.46 -2.46
CA THR A 91 2.93 -0.24 -1.04
C THR A 91 2.23 -1.45 -0.44
N HIS A 92 2.33 -1.62 0.88
CA HIS A 92 1.62 -2.65 1.62
C HIS A 92 0.11 -2.38 1.75
N TYR A 93 -0.36 -1.16 1.44
CA TYR A 93 -1.77 -0.77 1.54
C TYR A 93 -2.54 -0.89 0.20
N VAL A 94 -1.99 -1.60 -0.80
CA VAL A 94 -2.70 -1.79 -2.07
C VAL A 94 -3.97 -2.61 -1.84
N THR A 95 -5.10 -1.95 -2.09
CA THR A 95 -6.44 -2.47 -1.80
C THR A 95 -7.28 -2.43 -3.10
N PRO A 96 -8.08 -3.47 -3.41
CA PRO A 96 -8.95 -3.47 -4.58
C PRO A 96 -9.97 -2.32 -4.53
N ARG A 97 -10.33 -1.76 -5.69
CA ARG A 97 -11.27 -0.61 -5.77
C ARG A 97 -12.61 -0.88 -5.07
N GLU A 98 -13.15 -2.09 -5.21
CA GLU A 98 -14.39 -2.48 -4.54
C GLU A 98 -14.29 -2.40 -3.01
N ARG A 99 -13.17 -2.84 -2.44
CA ARG A 99 -12.92 -2.74 -0.99
C ARG A 99 -12.71 -1.29 -0.55
N ILE A 100 -12.07 -0.45 -1.37
CA ILE A 100 -11.97 0.99 -1.10
C ILE A 100 -13.36 1.62 -1.00
N LEU A 101 -14.25 1.34 -1.96
CA LEU A 101 -15.60 1.88 -1.96
C LEU A 101 -16.41 1.44 -0.72
N GLN A 102 -16.30 0.17 -0.33
CA GLN A 102 -16.92 -0.34 0.90
C GLN A 102 -16.35 0.37 2.15
N ALA A 103 -15.02 0.47 2.26
CA ALA A 103 -14.35 1.14 3.36
C ALA A 103 -14.75 2.61 3.45
N MET A 104 -14.96 3.30 2.32
CA MET A 104 -15.42 4.69 2.30
C MET A 104 -16.79 4.87 2.95
N GLU A 105 -17.73 3.94 2.75
CA GLU A 105 -19.04 3.99 3.42
C GLU A 105 -18.89 3.77 4.94
N GLU A 106 -18.09 2.77 5.35
CA GLU A 106 -17.80 2.52 6.77
C GLU A 106 -17.13 3.74 7.45
N ILE A 107 -16.23 4.43 6.74
CA ILE A 107 -15.57 5.66 7.22
C ILE A 107 -16.56 6.81 7.38
N LYS A 108 -17.51 6.97 6.44
CA LYS A 108 -18.55 8.01 6.51
C LYS A 108 -19.46 7.80 7.71
N ASP A 109 -19.83 6.55 7.99
CA ASP A 109 -20.66 6.20 9.14
C ASP A 109 -19.94 6.55 10.46
N GLU A 110 -18.68 6.15 10.61
CA GLU A 110 -17.90 6.48 11.81
C GLU A 110 -17.67 7.99 11.97
N LEU A 111 -17.43 8.70 10.86
CA LEU A 111 -17.35 10.15 10.87
C LEU A 111 -18.67 10.76 11.38
N ALA A 112 -19.82 10.31 10.88
CA ALA A 112 -21.11 10.83 11.29
C ALA A 112 -21.34 10.65 12.81
N ASP A 113 -21.01 9.49 13.35
CA ASP A 113 -21.15 9.23 14.79
C ASP A 113 -20.14 10.03 15.63
N ARG A 114 -18.89 10.14 15.17
CA ARG A 114 -17.88 10.93 15.86
C ARG A 114 -18.23 12.41 15.90
N ARG A 115 -18.80 12.95 14.81
CA ARG A 115 -19.29 14.34 14.76
C ARG A 115 -20.36 14.60 15.81
N LYS A 116 -21.35 13.71 15.97
CA LYS A 116 -22.39 13.83 17.01
C LYS A 116 -21.77 13.96 18.41
N VAL A 117 -20.77 13.13 18.71
CA VAL A 117 -20.05 13.16 20.01
C VAL A 117 -19.30 14.48 20.19
N LEU A 118 -18.60 14.98 19.18
CA LEU A 118 -17.83 16.22 19.30
C LEU A 118 -18.75 17.45 19.46
N LEU A 119 -19.84 17.51 18.69
CA LEU A 119 -20.85 18.58 18.79
C LEU A 119 -21.54 18.57 20.15
N ALA A 120 -21.95 17.41 20.66
CA ALA A 120 -22.57 17.28 21.99
C ALA A 120 -21.63 17.74 23.12
N ASN A 121 -20.31 17.69 22.90
CA ASN A 121 -19.29 18.15 23.84
C ASN A 121 -18.78 19.58 23.56
N ASN A 122 -19.45 20.36 22.69
CA ASN A 122 -19.03 21.71 22.27
C ASN A 122 -17.61 21.79 21.69
N LYS A 123 -17.08 20.70 21.11
CA LYS A 123 -15.77 20.63 20.46
C LYS A 123 -15.87 20.99 18.98
N LEU A 124 -16.29 22.22 18.69
CA LEU A 124 -16.62 22.67 17.33
C LEU A 124 -15.39 22.69 16.40
N LEU A 125 -14.22 23.12 16.92
CA LEU A 125 -13.01 23.20 16.12
C LEU A 125 -12.46 21.80 15.77
N GLU A 126 -12.47 20.88 16.73
CA GLU A 126 -12.08 19.48 16.48
C GLU A 126 -13.02 18.80 15.49
N GLU A 127 -14.33 19.03 15.61
CA GLU A 127 -15.31 18.52 14.64
C GLU A 127 -15.03 19.03 13.23
N GLN A 128 -14.85 20.34 13.07
CA GLN A 128 -14.58 20.94 11.77
C GLN A 128 -13.30 20.37 11.14
N ARG A 129 -12.21 20.27 11.91
CA ARG A 129 -10.93 19.74 11.43
C ARG A 129 -11.04 18.29 11.00
N LEU A 130 -11.67 17.45 11.83
CA LEU A 130 -11.87 16.03 11.54
C LEU A 130 -12.71 15.84 10.28
N SER A 131 -13.82 16.58 10.16
CA SER A 131 -14.71 16.51 9.01
C SER A 131 -14.01 16.92 7.71
N GLN A 132 -13.33 18.07 7.70
CA GLN A 132 -12.62 18.56 6.51
C GLN A 132 -11.53 17.59 6.07
N ARG A 133 -10.72 17.09 7.02
CA ARG A 133 -9.66 16.13 6.72
C ARG A 133 -10.21 14.83 6.14
N THR A 134 -11.20 14.25 6.81
CA THR A 134 -11.78 12.96 6.40
C THR A 134 -12.48 13.06 5.06
N GLN A 135 -13.19 14.16 4.77
CA GLN A 135 -13.83 14.37 3.47
C GLN A 135 -12.81 14.48 2.34
N PHE A 136 -11.74 15.26 2.55
CA PHE A 136 -10.64 15.35 1.58
C PHE A 136 -9.99 13.98 1.34
N ASP A 137 -9.71 13.21 2.39
CA ASP A 137 -9.12 11.88 2.27
C ASP A 137 -10.06 10.92 1.51
N LEU A 138 -11.38 10.99 1.74
CA LEU A 138 -12.39 10.21 1.00
C LEU A 138 -12.44 10.59 -0.49
N GLU A 139 -12.34 11.87 -0.84
CA GLU A 139 -12.26 12.32 -2.23
C GLU A 139 -11.01 11.77 -2.92
N MET A 140 -9.86 11.84 -2.25
CA MET A 140 -8.59 11.30 -2.75
C MET A 140 -8.67 9.78 -2.95
N MET A 141 -9.27 9.04 -2.01
CA MET A 141 -9.51 7.60 -2.16
C MET A 141 -10.41 7.29 -3.36
N ASN A 142 -11.44 8.09 -3.62
CA ASN A 142 -12.35 7.88 -4.74
C ASN A 142 -11.67 8.05 -6.10
N GLU A 143 -10.91 9.15 -6.24
CA GLU A 143 -10.27 9.55 -7.48
C GLU A 143 -8.98 8.77 -7.77
N LEU A 144 -8.10 8.65 -6.78
CA LEU A 144 -6.77 8.07 -6.94
C LEU A 144 -6.64 6.63 -6.41
N GLY A 145 -7.60 6.16 -5.63
CA GLY A 145 -7.50 4.86 -4.94
C GLY A 145 -6.57 4.88 -3.73
N TYR A 146 -6.08 6.06 -3.30
CA TYR A 146 -5.30 6.22 -2.08
C TYR A 146 -5.34 7.67 -1.57
N CYS A 147 -4.94 7.90 -0.32
CA CYS A 147 -4.78 9.24 0.27
C CYS A 147 -3.48 9.32 1.08
N SER A 148 -3.12 10.54 1.49
CA SER A 148 -2.01 10.74 2.43
C SER A 148 -2.45 10.33 3.85
N GLY A 149 -1.70 9.44 4.48
CA GLY A 149 -2.07 8.90 5.79
C GLY A 149 -3.05 7.73 5.71
N ILE A 150 -3.05 6.98 4.60
CA ILE A 150 -3.97 5.86 4.34
C ILE A 150 -3.90 4.77 5.43
N GLU A 151 -2.79 4.66 6.14
CA GLU A 151 -2.60 3.75 7.28
C GLU A 151 -3.60 4.00 8.42
N ASN A 152 -4.09 5.23 8.58
CA ASN A 152 -5.12 5.60 9.57
C ASN A 152 -6.49 5.01 9.22
N TYR A 153 -6.67 4.54 7.99
CA TYR A 153 -7.87 3.85 7.52
C TYR A 153 -7.64 2.34 7.35
N SER A 154 -6.48 1.83 7.75
CA SER A 154 -6.06 0.44 7.53
C SER A 154 -7.08 -0.57 8.06
N ARG A 155 -7.76 -0.30 9.18
CA ARG A 155 -8.84 -1.15 9.71
C ARG A 155 -9.93 -1.40 8.67
N PHE A 156 -10.47 -0.32 8.11
CA PHE A 156 -11.51 -0.40 7.08
C PHE A 156 -10.97 -1.04 5.80
N LEU A 157 -9.77 -0.67 5.37
CA LEU A 157 -9.20 -1.21 4.12
C LEU A 157 -8.94 -2.72 4.19
N SER A 158 -8.64 -3.24 5.38
CA SER A 158 -8.42 -4.68 5.61
C SER A 158 -9.69 -5.46 5.97
N GLY A 159 -10.84 -4.81 6.10
CA GLY A 159 -12.10 -5.49 6.46
C GLY A 159 -12.17 -5.99 7.90
N ARG A 160 -11.34 -5.42 8.78
CA ARG A 160 -11.24 -5.83 10.17
C ARG A 160 -12.30 -5.18 11.05
N GLY A 161 -12.74 -5.92 12.05
CA GLY A 161 -13.63 -5.41 13.09
C GLY A 161 -12.94 -4.40 14.03
N PRO A 162 -13.72 -3.61 14.79
CA PRO A 162 -13.18 -2.78 15.87
C PRO A 162 -12.39 -3.62 16.89
N GLY A 163 -11.18 -3.18 17.23
CA GLY A 163 -10.31 -3.84 18.23
C GLY A 163 -9.51 -5.05 17.71
N GLU A 164 -9.71 -5.47 16.46
CA GLU A 164 -8.87 -6.53 15.88
C GLU A 164 -7.44 -6.04 15.63
N PRO A 165 -6.42 -6.89 15.86
CA PRO A 165 -5.02 -6.51 15.67
C PRO A 165 -4.71 -6.23 14.19
N PRO A 166 -3.81 -5.28 13.89
CA PRO A 166 -3.35 -5.06 12.52
C PRO A 166 -2.58 -6.26 11.99
N PRO A 167 -2.62 -6.51 10.67
CA PRO A 167 -1.71 -7.45 10.06
C PRO A 167 -0.28 -6.96 10.29
N THR A 168 0.59 -7.90 10.64
CA THR A 168 2.00 -7.70 10.95
C THR A 168 2.85 -8.60 10.07
N LEU A 169 4.17 -8.46 10.17
CA LEU A 169 5.09 -9.37 9.52
C LEU A 169 4.86 -10.84 9.92
N PHE A 170 4.40 -11.10 11.16
CA PHE A 170 4.15 -12.46 11.65
C PHE A 170 3.06 -13.19 10.86
N ASP A 171 2.10 -12.47 10.27
CA ASP A 171 1.03 -13.07 9.46
C ASP A 171 1.53 -13.59 8.10
N TYR A 172 2.73 -13.18 7.67
CA TYR A 172 3.40 -13.69 6.47
C TYR A 172 4.31 -14.88 6.75
N LEU A 173 4.58 -15.18 8.02
CA LEU A 173 5.45 -16.28 8.41
C LEU A 173 4.65 -17.59 8.55
N PRO A 174 5.27 -18.75 8.30
CA PRO A 174 4.65 -20.04 8.59
C PRO A 174 4.25 -20.15 10.07
N ALA A 175 3.13 -20.82 10.34
CA ALA A 175 2.62 -21.02 11.70
C ALA A 175 3.60 -21.81 12.60
N ASP A 176 4.47 -22.61 12.01
CA ASP A 176 5.53 -23.41 12.63
C ASP A 176 6.91 -22.75 12.54
N GLY A 177 6.96 -21.45 12.26
CA GLY A 177 8.21 -20.69 12.18
C GLY A 177 8.97 -20.59 13.51
N LEU A 178 10.29 -20.43 13.42
CA LEU A 178 11.17 -20.17 14.56
C LEU A 178 11.45 -18.67 14.67
N LEU A 179 11.19 -18.07 15.84
CA LEU A 179 11.58 -16.69 16.15
C LEU A 179 12.81 -16.70 17.07
N VAL A 180 13.90 -16.11 16.62
CA VAL A 180 15.09 -15.84 17.44
C VAL A 180 15.07 -14.36 17.82
N VAL A 181 15.07 -14.08 19.13
CA VAL A 181 15.10 -12.71 19.65
C VAL A 181 16.49 -12.45 20.21
N ASP A 182 17.27 -11.68 19.46
CA ASP A 182 18.57 -11.23 19.93
C ASP A 182 18.40 -10.21 21.07
N GLU A 183 19.33 -10.25 22.04
CA GLU A 183 19.32 -9.42 23.24
C GLU A 183 17.94 -9.35 23.94
N SER A 184 17.31 -10.50 24.15
CA SER A 184 15.93 -10.60 24.66
C SER A 184 15.65 -9.80 25.94
N HIS A 185 16.66 -9.63 26.81
CA HIS A 185 16.55 -8.83 28.04
C HIS A 185 16.30 -7.32 27.77
N VAL A 186 16.62 -6.83 26.57
CA VAL A 186 16.32 -5.47 26.09
C VAL A 186 15.15 -5.49 25.11
N THR A 187 15.16 -6.40 24.14
CA THR A 187 14.20 -6.43 23.02
C THR A 187 12.77 -6.72 23.48
N ILE A 188 12.56 -7.64 24.43
CA ILE A 188 11.22 -7.99 24.92
C ILE A 188 10.56 -6.82 25.66
N PRO A 189 11.23 -6.13 26.62
CA PRO A 189 10.70 -4.89 27.19
C PRO A 189 10.38 -3.81 26.15
N GLN A 190 11.22 -3.66 25.12
CA GLN A 190 11.01 -2.67 24.06
C GLN A 190 9.71 -2.94 23.28
N ILE A 191 9.48 -4.19 22.84
CA ILE A 191 8.25 -4.59 22.15
C ILE A 191 7.02 -4.29 23.02
N GLY A 192 7.07 -4.64 24.31
CA GLY A 192 5.98 -4.34 25.25
C GLY A 192 5.74 -2.84 25.48
N GLY A 193 6.75 -2.00 25.23
CA GLY A 193 6.68 -0.55 25.30
C GLY A 193 6.06 0.11 24.06
N MET A 194 6.24 -0.47 22.86
CA MET A 194 5.76 0.11 21.60
C MET A 194 4.26 0.39 21.61
N TYR A 195 3.44 -0.58 22.01
CA TYR A 195 1.98 -0.41 22.09
C TYR A 195 1.56 0.74 23.04
N ARG A 196 2.24 0.88 24.18
CA ARG A 196 1.92 1.92 25.16
C ARG A 196 2.29 3.30 24.66
N GLY A 197 3.44 3.41 24.00
CA GLY A 197 3.92 4.66 23.38
C GLY A 197 3.00 5.12 22.27
N ASP A 198 2.64 4.22 21.37
CA ASP A 198 1.70 4.48 20.28
C ASP A 198 0.33 4.94 20.82
N ARG A 199 -0.27 4.18 21.75
CA ARG A 199 -1.54 4.55 22.38
C ARG A 199 -1.50 5.92 23.07
N ALA A 200 -0.37 6.32 23.66
CA ALA A 200 -0.22 7.62 24.28
C ALA A 200 -0.22 8.76 23.24
N ALA A 201 0.55 8.62 22.16
CA ALA A 201 0.59 9.59 21.06
C ALA A 201 -0.77 9.73 20.36
N GLN A 202 -1.49 8.61 20.21
CA GLN A 202 -2.80 8.55 19.59
C GLN A 202 -3.89 9.28 20.39
N ARG A 203 -3.81 9.30 21.73
CA ARG A 203 -4.75 10.07 22.57
C ARG A 203 -4.70 11.56 22.26
N ASP A 204 -3.52 12.10 21.96
CA ASP A 204 -3.35 13.50 21.59
C ASP A 204 -3.81 13.75 20.15
N ALA A 205 -3.57 12.80 19.25
CA ALA A 205 -3.99 12.84 17.85
C ALA A 205 -5.50 12.60 17.62
N GLY A 206 -6.24 12.06 18.61
CA GLY A 206 -7.68 11.77 18.55
C GLY A 206 -8.61 12.99 18.41
N ARG A 207 -8.02 14.17 18.22
CA ARG A 207 -8.66 15.43 17.83
C ARG A 207 -8.66 15.68 16.31
N VAL A 208 -7.89 14.90 15.55
CA VAL A 208 -7.64 15.10 14.12
C VAL A 208 -8.02 13.87 13.29
N TRP A 209 -7.98 12.68 13.88
CA TRP A 209 -8.32 11.42 13.19
C TRP A 209 -9.53 10.71 13.81
N LEU A 210 -10.13 9.80 13.04
CA LEU A 210 -11.22 8.94 13.50
C LEU A 210 -10.73 7.96 14.59
N PRO A 211 -11.60 7.56 15.53
CA PRO A 211 -11.26 6.55 16.55
C PRO A 211 -10.61 5.28 15.97
N SER A 212 -11.09 4.80 14.83
CA SER A 212 -10.55 3.64 14.11
C SER A 212 -9.07 3.72 13.74
N ALA A 213 -8.53 4.93 13.59
CA ALA A 213 -7.12 5.14 13.26
C ALA A 213 -6.17 4.67 14.38
N PHE A 214 -6.72 4.44 15.57
CA PHE A 214 -5.94 4.20 16.79
C PHE A 214 -6.05 2.77 17.30
N GLY A 215 -6.64 1.86 16.52
CA GLY A 215 -6.80 0.44 16.88
C GLY A 215 -7.57 0.20 18.19
N ALA A 216 -8.19 1.24 18.75
CA ALA A 216 -8.85 1.21 20.03
C ALA A 216 -10.37 1.13 19.82
N GLY A 217 -10.96 0.06 20.34
CA GLY A 217 -12.36 0.09 20.75
C GLY A 217 -12.61 1.15 21.83
#